data_AF-A0A410Q9H5-F1
#
_entry.id   AF-A0A410Q9H5-F1
#
_cell.length_a   1.000
_cell.length_b   1.000
_cell.length_c   1.000
_cell.angle_alpha   90.00
_cell.angle_beta   90.00
_cell.angle_gamma   90.00
#
_symmetry.space_group_name_H-M   'P 1'
#
loop_
_entity.id
_entity.type
_entity.pdbx_description
1 polymer ?
#
loop_
_entity_poly.entity_id
_entity_poly.type
_entity_poly.pdbx_seq_one_letter_code
_entity_poly.pdbx_strand_id
1 'polypeptide(L)'
;MSGKRRILSVFLVLILIIGIGNISFAQLSDIESHWAKDEILKLIEEKIILGYPDGTYKPDKTISWGELYIIVNRILNLNAENVQNPDEPINRGEAVKVLGQAFRIKNDDSNIKLGFSDEDRISEDLIDYLKGMKEGKYISGYTDGSFKPENIITRAEIAKVINSMCEKIYGSAQVYTGTVNGNMIVNGSEINLKDVVVKGDLYIAGVNSFKGENVKVEGRVIILGGTKGTVVFTNSTISKIIADREGVNLELKGTNIKELEVLSKNVVVKSDSKIENLIAGEDVTVNGSVIKKGQTLPKTTPAPVNQGGGNSGGGNSGGGNNSGGEDEPSVPEEKKIEAVFHESKVPNFGRVSVKVYGVDGAKKFSVYFKYFNGEENNREEGFVRPVDIGNETTEIYYREVDSVNIKVYEEDGTTLLYTFNNVTLTFDKFSE
;
A
#
# COMPACT_ATOMS: atom_id res chain seq x y z
N MET A 1 -28.05 -32.52 45.92
CA MET A 1 -26.66 -32.08 45.58
C MET A 1 -26.66 -31.27 44.29
N SER A 2 -26.84 -29.95 44.32
CA SER A 2 -27.01 -29.15 43.08
C SER A 2 -26.32 -27.78 43.05
N GLY A 3 -26.25 -27.03 44.17
CA GLY A 3 -25.71 -25.66 44.17
C GLY A 3 -24.21 -25.57 43.83
N LYS A 4 -23.35 -26.27 44.59
CA LYS A 4 -21.88 -26.07 44.54
C LYS A 4 -21.20 -26.46 43.21
N ARG A 5 -21.82 -27.28 42.35
CA ARG A 5 -21.22 -27.67 41.06
C ARG A 5 -21.35 -26.59 39.98
N ARG A 6 -22.43 -25.79 39.97
CA ARG A 6 -22.64 -24.73 38.95
C ARG A 6 -21.67 -23.56 39.11
N ILE A 7 -21.38 -23.15 40.36
CA ILE A 7 -20.46 -22.04 40.65
C ILE A 7 -19.04 -22.38 40.16
N LEU A 8 -18.58 -23.62 40.37
CA LEU A 8 -17.24 -24.05 39.93
C LEU A 8 -17.09 -24.03 38.40
N SER A 9 -18.13 -24.45 37.66
CA SER A 9 -18.13 -24.39 36.20
C SER A 9 -18.09 -22.97 35.64
N VAL A 10 -18.82 -22.02 36.25
CA VAL A 10 -18.80 -20.61 35.84
C VAL A 10 -17.43 -19.97 36.08
N PHE A 11 -16.78 -20.29 37.21
CA PHE A 11 -15.42 -19.80 37.50
C PHE A 11 -14.38 -20.36 36.52
N LEU A 12 -14.51 -21.64 36.13
CA LEU A 12 -13.59 -22.26 35.17
C LEU A 12 -13.68 -21.62 33.77
N VAL A 13 -14.90 -21.29 33.32
CA VAL A 13 -15.13 -20.61 32.03
C VAL A 13 -14.60 -19.17 32.05
N LEU A 14 -14.74 -18.45 33.17
CA LEU A 14 -14.19 -17.10 33.32
C LEU A 14 -12.66 -17.07 33.26
N ILE A 15 -11.98 -18.07 33.83
CA ILE A 15 -10.51 -18.18 33.74
C ILE A 15 -10.06 -18.52 32.31
N LEU A 16 -10.83 -19.34 31.57
CA LEU A 16 -10.55 -19.66 30.17
C LEU A 16 -10.63 -18.47 29.21
N ILE A 17 -11.37 -17.41 29.56
CA ILE A 17 -11.48 -16.17 28.75
C ILE A 17 -10.30 -15.22 28.99
N ILE A 18 -9.59 -15.34 30.13
CA ILE A 18 -8.38 -14.55 30.43
C ILE A 18 -7.15 -15.12 29.68
N GLY A 19 -7.30 -16.29 29.05
CA GLY A 19 -6.30 -16.92 28.17
C GLY A 19 -6.18 -16.30 26.76
N ILE A 20 -6.82 -15.16 26.47
CA ILE A 20 -6.46 -14.36 25.30
C ILE A 20 -5.05 -13.83 25.56
N GLY A 21 -4.05 -14.50 24.98
CA GLY A 21 -2.66 -14.08 25.10
C GLY A 21 -2.52 -12.63 24.66
N ASN A 22 -1.89 -11.80 25.49
CA ASN A 22 -1.45 -10.49 25.05
C ASN A 22 -0.55 -10.72 23.83
N ILE A 23 -1.01 -10.30 22.65
CA ILE A 23 -0.14 -10.19 21.48
C ILE A 23 0.80 -9.03 21.79
N SER A 24 1.86 -9.36 22.52
CA SER A 24 2.99 -8.48 22.76
C SER A 24 3.61 -8.26 21.39
N PHE A 25 3.27 -7.13 20.76
CA PHE A 25 4.05 -6.59 19.66
C PHE A 25 5.50 -6.60 20.15
N ALA A 26 6.34 -7.43 19.50
CA ALA A 26 7.72 -7.61 19.94
C ALA A 26 8.39 -6.22 19.92
N GLN A 27 8.74 -5.72 21.11
CA GLN A 27 9.35 -4.40 21.25
C GLN A 27 10.65 -4.40 20.45
N LEU A 28 10.65 -3.61 19.36
CA LEU A 28 11.69 -3.63 18.34
C LEU A 28 13.01 -3.18 18.98
N SER A 29 13.94 -4.12 19.10
CA SER A 29 15.10 -3.99 19.99
C SER A 29 16.15 -2.99 19.51
N ASP A 30 16.07 -2.57 18.26
CA ASP A 30 17.02 -1.71 17.57
C ASP A 30 16.54 -0.26 17.37
N ILE A 31 15.27 0.04 17.67
CA ILE A 31 14.72 1.41 17.57
C ILE A 31 14.58 2.14 18.91
N GLU A 32 14.93 1.52 20.04
CA GLU A 32 14.61 2.06 21.37
C GLU A 32 15.10 3.49 21.63
N SER A 33 16.27 3.84 21.08
CA SER A 33 16.90 5.17 21.14
C SER A 33 17.03 5.83 19.76
N HIS A 34 16.35 5.30 18.74
CA HIS A 34 16.49 5.76 17.36
C HIS A 34 15.64 7.01 17.08
N TRP A 35 16.14 7.95 16.27
CA TRP A 35 15.51 9.27 16.03
C TRP A 35 14.17 9.22 15.29
N ALA A 36 13.89 8.11 14.59
CA ALA A 36 12.65 7.84 13.86
C ALA A 36 11.69 6.88 14.60
N LYS A 37 11.96 6.55 15.86
CA LYS A 37 11.25 5.51 16.63
C LYS A 37 9.73 5.67 16.60
N ASP A 38 9.24 6.86 16.89
CA ASP A 38 7.80 7.11 17.05
C ASP A 38 7.06 7.04 15.70
N GLU A 39 7.71 7.50 14.62
CA GLU A 39 7.21 7.30 13.25
C GLU A 39 7.20 5.83 12.85
N ILE A 40 8.26 5.09 13.18
CA ILE A 40 8.37 3.66 12.87
C ILE A 40 7.27 2.88 13.61
N LEU A 41 7.05 3.15 14.90
CA LEU A 41 6.01 2.51 15.70
C LEU A 41 4.61 2.81 15.17
N LYS A 42 4.26 4.07 14.89
CA LYS A 42 2.96 4.43 14.30
C LYS A 42 2.73 3.71 12.97
N LEU A 43 3.70 3.72 12.06
CA LEU A 43 3.55 3.11 10.75
C LEU A 43 3.51 1.57 10.80
N ILE A 44 3.95 0.94 11.88
CA ILE A 44 3.78 -0.50 12.15
C ILE A 44 2.39 -0.79 12.76
N GLU A 45 1.89 0.07 13.66
CA GLU A 45 0.52 -0.01 14.18
C GLU A 45 -0.52 0.14 13.05
N GLU A 46 -0.29 1.10 12.14
CA GLU A 46 -1.07 1.32 10.91
C GLU A 46 -0.76 0.26 9.81
N LYS A 47 0.13 -0.71 10.06
CA LYS A 47 0.55 -1.82 9.18
C LYS A 47 1.14 -1.42 7.82
N ILE A 48 1.62 -0.19 7.69
CA ILE A 48 2.19 0.39 6.47
C ILE A 48 3.61 -0.14 6.24
N ILE A 49 4.44 -0.13 7.29
CA ILE A 49 5.79 -0.69 7.29
C ILE A 49 5.86 -1.90 8.23
N LEU A 50 6.95 -2.67 8.14
CA LEU A 50 7.14 -3.88 8.95
C LEU A 50 8.60 -4.01 9.40
N GLY A 51 8.78 -4.60 10.59
CA GLY A 51 10.07 -5.13 11.03
C GLY A 51 10.40 -6.50 10.42
N TYR A 52 11.55 -7.03 10.81
CA TYR A 52 12.05 -8.34 10.42
C TYR A 52 11.65 -9.42 11.46
N PRO A 53 11.59 -10.71 11.05
CA PRO A 53 11.29 -11.83 11.95
C PRO A 53 12.23 -12.02 13.15
N ASP A 54 13.42 -11.40 13.11
CA ASP A 54 14.38 -11.39 14.21
C ASP A 54 13.95 -10.45 15.37
N GLY A 55 12.96 -9.58 15.17
CA GLY A 55 12.49 -8.58 16.14
C GLY A 55 13.15 -7.21 16.00
N THR A 56 13.79 -6.92 14.86
CA THR A 56 14.40 -5.62 14.53
C THR A 56 13.60 -4.90 13.43
N TYR A 57 13.85 -3.60 13.21
CA TYR A 57 13.36 -2.86 12.04
C TYR A 57 14.46 -2.49 11.03
N LYS A 58 15.72 -2.52 11.46
CA LYS A 58 16.93 -2.11 10.75
C LYS A 58 16.77 -0.68 10.18
N PRO A 59 16.57 0.33 11.05
CA PRO A 59 16.20 1.69 10.65
C PRO A 59 17.22 2.35 9.71
N ASP A 60 18.51 2.18 10.01
CA ASP A 60 19.62 2.75 9.23
C ASP A 60 19.99 1.90 7.99
N LYS A 61 19.33 0.75 7.76
CA LYS A 61 19.51 -0.02 6.53
C LYS A 61 18.89 0.74 5.35
N THR A 62 19.58 0.74 4.22
CA THR A 62 19.07 1.22 2.93
C THR A 62 17.81 0.46 2.53
N ILE A 63 16.83 1.17 1.96
CA ILE A 63 15.59 0.60 1.45
C ILE A 63 15.69 0.26 -0.04
N SER A 64 15.04 -0.82 -0.48
CA SER A 64 14.97 -1.16 -1.92
C SER A 64 13.81 -0.49 -2.66
N TRP A 65 13.90 -0.48 -4.00
CA TRP A 65 12.79 -0.15 -4.89
C TRP A 65 11.52 -0.95 -4.57
N GLY A 66 11.62 -2.26 -4.37
CA GLY A 66 10.50 -3.14 -4.04
C GLY A 66 9.90 -2.85 -2.67
N GLU A 67 10.73 -2.59 -1.65
CA GLU A 67 10.27 -2.19 -0.32
C GLU A 67 9.47 -0.87 -0.36
N LEU A 68 9.96 0.15 -1.08
CA LEU A 68 9.24 1.43 -1.22
C LEU A 68 7.91 1.26 -1.97
N TYR A 69 7.88 0.49 -3.06
CA TYR A 69 6.65 0.25 -3.82
C TYR A 69 5.61 -0.55 -3.02
N ILE A 70 6.03 -1.45 -2.12
CA ILE A 70 5.11 -2.15 -1.20
C ILE A 70 4.53 -1.17 -0.15
N ILE A 71 5.32 -0.25 0.39
CA ILE A 71 4.83 0.81 1.29
C ILE A 71 3.77 1.67 0.57
N VAL A 72 4.07 2.13 -0.65
CA VAL A 72 3.12 2.91 -1.48
C VAL A 72 1.87 2.10 -1.81
N ASN A 73 1.99 0.82 -2.16
CA ASN A 73 0.85 -0.06 -2.45
C ASN A 73 -0.06 -0.28 -1.23
N ARG A 74 0.45 -0.30 0.01
CA ARG A 74 -0.39 -0.41 1.23
C ARG A 74 -1.14 0.88 1.55
N ILE A 75 -0.53 2.03 1.31
CA ILE A 75 -1.13 3.34 1.57
C ILE A 75 -2.18 3.67 0.51
N LEU A 76 -1.82 3.53 -0.77
CA LEU A 76 -2.60 4.04 -1.91
C LEU A 76 -3.25 2.96 -2.78
N ASN A 77 -3.00 1.67 -2.52
CA ASN A 77 -3.68 0.53 -3.14
C ASN A 77 -3.59 0.52 -4.69
N LEU A 78 -2.49 1.04 -5.24
CA LEU A 78 -2.32 1.35 -6.67
C LEU A 78 -2.13 0.13 -7.59
N ASN A 79 -1.99 -1.07 -7.05
CA ASN A 79 -1.70 -2.31 -7.80
C ASN A 79 -0.49 -2.18 -8.74
N ALA A 80 0.63 -1.64 -8.25
CA ALA A 80 1.86 -1.58 -9.04
C ALA A 80 2.45 -2.99 -9.25
N GLU A 81 2.24 -3.55 -10.45
CA GLU A 81 2.59 -4.95 -10.77
C GLU A 81 4.06 -5.16 -11.20
N ASN A 82 4.67 -4.20 -11.89
CA ASN A 82 6.00 -4.40 -12.50
C ASN A 82 7.00 -3.38 -11.98
N VAL A 83 7.58 -3.67 -10.81
CA VAL A 83 8.70 -2.91 -10.23
C VAL A 83 10.00 -3.40 -10.88
N GLN A 84 10.72 -2.51 -11.55
CA GLN A 84 12.07 -2.82 -12.05
C GLN A 84 13.06 -2.88 -10.89
N ASN A 85 14.03 -3.80 -10.98
CA ASN A 85 15.13 -3.96 -10.02
C ASN A 85 14.70 -3.94 -8.52
N PRO A 86 13.71 -4.73 -8.09
CA PRO A 86 13.04 -4.53 -6.79
C PRO A 86 13.89 -4.84 -5.55
N ASP A 87 15.06 -5.47 -5.69
CA ASP A 87 16.02 -5.65 -4.60
C ASP A 87 16.98 -4.46 -4.47
N GLU A 88 17.24 -3.72 -5.56
CA GLU A 88 18.28 -2.70 -5.59
C GLU A 88 17.94 -1.49 -4.70
N PRO A 89 18.95 -0.82 -4.12
CA PRO A 89 18.72 0.33 -3.26
C PRO A 89 18.23 1.52 -4.09
N ILE A 90 17.27 2.28 -3.56
CA ILE A 90 16.75 3.48 -4.23
C ILE A 90 17.41 4.75 -3.70
N ASN A 91 17.74 5.69 -4.59
CA ASN A 91 18.28 6.99 -4.18
C ASN A 91 17.19 7.96 -3.71
N ARG A 92 17.58 9.02 -2.98
CA ARG A 92 16.64 10.00 -2.40
C ARG A 92 15.84 10.76 -3.45
N GLY A 93 16.42 11.06 -4.61
CA GLY A 93 15.73 11.71 -5.72
C GLY A 93 14.67 10.80 -6.34
N GLU A 94 15.02 9.55 -6.63
CA GLU A 94 14.12 8.51 -7.13
C GLU A 94 12.97 8.24 -6.15
N ALA A 95 13.27 8.12 -4.85
CA ALA A 95 12.24 7.94 -3.83
C ALA A 95 11.27 9.12 -3.75
N VAL A 96 11.75 10.37 -3.83
CA VAL A 96 10.90 11.57 -3.90
C VAL A 96 10.06 11.56 -5.19
N LYS A 97 10.61 11.14 -6.32
CA LYS A 97 9.89 11.02 -7.60
C LYS A 97 8.77 9.99 -7.51
N VAL A 98 9.02 8.80 -6.95
CA VAL A 98 8.01 7.75 -6.73
C VAL A 98 6.89 8.25 -5.81
N LEU A 99 7.25 8.86 -4.67
CA LEU A 99 6.28 9.37 -3.70
C LEU A 99 5.47 10.56 -4.24
N GLY A 100 6.13 11.51 -4.87
CA GLY A 100 5.49 12.67 -5.49
C GLY A 100 4.55 12.28 -6.63
N GLN A 101 4.91 11.29 -7.45
CA GLN A 101 4.02 10.73 -8.47
C GLN A 101 2.81 10.01 -7.85
N ALA A 102 3.03 9.09 -6.92
CA ALA A 102 1.97 8.27 -6.34
C ALA A 102 0.92 9.09 -5.57
N PHE A 103 1.36 10.08 -4.79
CA PHE A 103 0.48 10.99 -4.05
C PHE A 103 0.06 12.23 -4.89
N ARG A 104 0.38 12.27 -6.18
CA ARG A 104 0.11 13.42 -7.08
C ARG A 104 0.60 14.77 -6.51
N ILE A 105 1.68 14.78 -5.73
CA ILE A 105 2.25 16.00 -5.13
C ILE A 105 3.24 16.61 -6.13
N LYS A 106 2.85 17.74 -6.73
CA LYS A 106 3.74 18.62 -7.49
C LYS A 106 3.32 20.08 -7.31
N ASN A 107 4.25 21.01 -7.47
CA ASN A 107 3.96 22.42 -7.63
C ASN A 107 4.89 22.99 -8.72
N ASP A 108 4.33 23.56 -9.79
CA ASP A 108 5.04 24.06 -10.96
C ASP A 108 5.38 25.57 -10.87
N ASP A 109 5.03 26.26 -9.78
CA ASP A 109 5.33 27.68 -9.59
C ASP A 109 6.85 27.94 -9.64
N SER A 110 7.26 28.81 -10.57
CA SER A 110 8.66 29.21 -10.77
C SER A 110 9.19 30.17 -9.69
N ASN A 111 8.31 30.76 -8.88
CA ASN A 111 8.67 31.61 -7.75
C ASN A 111 9.17 30.80 -6.55
N ILE A 112 8.68 29.56 -6.37
CA ILE A 112 9.12 28.67 -5.28
C ILE A 112 10.55 28.18 -5.55
N LYS A 113 11.44 28.36 -4.56
CA LYS A 113 12.84 27.92 -4.61
C LYS A 113 13.08 26.73 -3.70
N LEU A 114 13.78 25.72 -4.21
CA LEU A 114 14.16 24.55 -3.42
C LEU A 114 15.14 24.96 -2.32
N GLY A 115 16.06 25.87 -2.61
CA GLY A 115 16.96 26.48 -1.63
C GLY A 115 17.87 25.47 -0.96
N PHE A 116 18.21 24.39 -1.68
CA PHE A 116 19.18 23.41 -1.22
C PHE A 116 20.59 23.84 -1.66
N SER A 117 21.61 23.51 -0.87
CA SER A 117 23.01 23.86 -1.18
C SER A 117 23.58 23.09 -2.38
N ASP A 118 22.91 22.02 -2.80
CA ASP A 118 23.20 21.16 -3.96
C ASP A 118 22.05 21.14 -4.99
N GLU A 119 21.31 22.25 -5.12
CA GLU A 119 20.22 22.40 -6.11
C GLU A 119 20.70 22.25 -7.57
N ASP A 120 22.00 22.42 -7.84
CA ASP A 120 22.66 22.15 -9.12
C ASP A 120 22.78 20.65 -9.46
N ARG A 121 22.65 19.76 -8.46
CA ARG A 121 22.67 18.31 -8.62
C ARG A 121 21.28 17.69 -8.76
N ILE A 122 20.22 18.50 -8.67
CA ILE A 122 18.83 18.04 -8.71
C ILE A 122 18.36 18.01 -10.18
N SER A 123 17.82 16.88 -10.64
CA SER A 123 17.32 16.77 -12.01
C SER A 123 16.07 17.65 -12.22
N GLU A 124 15.93 18.24 -13.41
CA GLU A 124 14.84 19.17 -13.73
C GLU A 124 13.45 18.53 -13.51
N ASP A 125 13.30 17.25 -13.84
CA ASP A 125 12.07 16.48 -13.66
C ASP A 125 11.73 16.15 -12.20
N LEU A 126 12.65 16.39 -11.26
CA LEU A 126 12.46 16.22 -9.83
C LEU A 126 12.03 17.52 -9.13
N ILE A 127 12.29 18.68 -9.74
CA ILE A 127 12.12 20.01 -9.11
C ILE A 127 10.68 20.23 -8.62
N ASP A 128 9.67 19.97 -9.44
CA ASP A 128 8.27 20.27 -9.10
C ASP A 128 7.71 19.33 -8.03
N TYR A 129 8.20 18.08 -7.96
CA TYR A 129 7.90 17.17 -6.85
C TYR A 129 8.52 17.69 -5.54
N LEU A 130 9.78 18.13 -5.57
CA LEU A 130 10.45 18.70 -4.40
C LEU A 130 9.81 20.01 -3.92
N LYS A 131 9.39 20.90 -4.83
CA LYS A 131 8.64 22.13 -4.48
C LYS A 131 7.37 21.76 -3.70
N GLY A 132 6.55 20.85 -4.24
CA GLY A 132 5.30 20.40 -3.61
C GLY A 132 5.53 19.67 -2.27
N MET A 133 6.54 18.82 -2.18
CA MET A 133 6.86 18.11 -0.93
C MET A 133 7.46 19.03 0.14
N LYS A 134 8.19 20.08 -0.25
CA LYS A 134 8.69 21.12 0.67
C LYS A 134 7.57 22.04 1.15
N GLU A 135 6.65 22.44 0.27
CA GLU A 135 5.46 23.24 0.61
C GLU A 135 4.54 22.49 1.59
N GLY A 136 4.27 21.21 1.33
CA GLY A 136 3.56 20.31 2.24
C GLY A 136 4.33 19.97 3.53
N LYS A 137 5.60 20.37 3.64
CA LYS A 137 6.53 20.07 4.75
C LYS A 137 6.80 18.58 4.97
N TYR A 138 6.63 17.78 3.92
CA TYR A 138 6.93 16.34 3.91
C TYR A 138 8.44 16.07 3.83
N ILE A 139 9.23 17.04 3.37
CA ILE A 139 10.68 16.95 3.30
C ILE A 139 11.35 18.31 3.56
N SER A 140 12.46 18.29 4.31
CA SER A 140 13.18 19.50 4.77
C SER A 140 14.62 19.62 4.27
N GLY A 141 15.18 18.57 3.67
CA GLY A 141 16.62 18.44 3.46
C GLY A 141 17.39 18.09 4.75
N TYR A 142 18.71 18.03 4.65
CA TYR A 142 19.65 17.78 5.75
C TYR A 142 20.02 19.08 6.49
N THR A 143 20.63 18.94 7.67
CA THR A 143 21.06 20.05 8.54
C THR A 143 22.20 20.90 7.96
N ASP A 144 22.90 20.42 6.94
CA ASP A 144 23.89 21.16 6.14
C ASP A 144 23.26 21.95 4.97
N GLY A 145 21.93 21.94 4.86
CA GLY A 145 21.17 22.62 3.82
C GLY A 145 21.06 21.86 2.49
N SER A 146 21.62 20.65 2.36
CA SER A 146 21.56 19.87 1.13
C SER A 146 20.34 18.94 1.06
N PHE A 147 19.96 18.53 -0.16
CA PHE A 147 19.00 17.47 -0.41
C PHE A 147 19.67 16.09 -0.57
N LYS A 148 20.86 16.05 -1.21
CA LYS A 148 21.61 14.87 -1.65
C LYS A 148 20.76 13.89 -2.47
N PRO A 149 20.44 14.20 -3.74
CA PRO A 149 19.59 13.34 -4.58
C PRO A 149 20.17 11.93 -4.76
N GLU A 150 21.46 11.83 -5.07
CA GLU A 150 22.17 10.57 -5.34
C GLU A 150 22.50 9.73 -4.09
N ASN A 151 22.20 10.20 -2.89
CA ASN A 151 22.39 9.39 -1.69
C ASN A 151 21.31 8.29 -1.65
N ILE A 152 21.71 7.05 -1.36
CA ILE A 152 20.76 5.96 -1.07
C ILE A 152 19.99 6.30 0.22
N ILE A 153 18.66 6.10 0.21
CA ILE A 153 17.80 6.46 1.33
C ILE A 153 17.62 5.30 2.33
N THR A 154 17.61 5.62 3.63
CA THR A 154 17.38 4.64 4.70
C THR A 154 15.89 4.35 4.93
N ARG A 155 15.60 3.18 5.52
CA ARG A 155 14.25 2.79 5.95
C ARG A 155 13.64 3.81 6.94
N ALA A 156 14.45 4.36 7.85
CA ALA A 156 14.04 5.42 8.77
C ALA A 156 13.71 6.76 8.10
N GLU A 157 14.49 7.19 7.09
CA GLU A 157 14.17 8.39 6.32
C GLU A 157 12.85 8.24 5.55
N ILE A 158 12.59 7.07 4.94
CA ILE A 158 11.27 6.78 4.36
C ILE A 158 10.17 6.80 5.41
N ALA A 159 10.37 6.17 6.58
CA ALA A 159 9.37 6.20 7.65
C ALA A 159 9.04 7.65 8.08
N LYS A 160 10.04 8.54 8.17
CA LYS A 160 9.85 9.95 8.49
C LYS A 160 9.05 10.72 7.42
N VAL A 161 9.38 10.50 6.14
CA VAL A 161 8.70 11.14 5.00
C VAL A 161 7.25 10.63 4.91
N ILE A 162 7.04 9.32 4.96
CA ILE A 162 5.71 8.69 4.91
C ILE A 162 4.82 9.16 6.06
N ASN A 163 5.33 9.22 7.29
CA ASN A 163 4.57 9.74 8.42
C ASN A 163 4.18 11.21 8.23
N SER A 164 5.10 12.04 7.72
CA SER A 164 4.79 13.45 7.41
C SER A 164 3.75 13.60 6.30
N MET A 165 3.73 12.67 5.34
CA MET A 165 2.74 12.61 4.26
C MET A 165 1.38 12.04 4.69
N CYS A 166 1.32 11.27 5.78
CA CYS A 166 0.15 10.50 6.21
C CYS A 166 -0.17 10.76 7.69
N GLU A 167 -0.93 11.81 8.00
CA GLU A 167 -1.34 12.14 9.38
C GLU A 167 -2.21 11.03 9.97
N LYS A 168 -3.19 10.54 9.20
CA LYS A 168 -4.01 9.37 9.55
C LYS A 168 -4.35 8.50 8.34
N ILE A 169 -4.27 7.18 8.56
CA ILE A 169 -4.76 6.16 7.62
C ILE A 169 -5.94 5.41 8.24
N TYR A 170 -7.00 5.20 7.46
CA TYR A 170 -8.25 4.61 7.90
C TYR A 170 -8.69 3.43 7.03
N GLY A 171 -8.63 2.23 7.63
CA GLY A 171 -8.86 0.94 6.97
C GLY A 171 -10.13 0.19 7.40
N SER A 172 -10.87 0.65 8.42
CA SER A 172 -12.01 -0.09 8.99
C SER A 172 -13.37 0.46 8.55
N ALA A 173 -14.34 -0.43 8.32
CA ALA A 173 -15.71 -0.07 7.98
C ALA A 173 -16.46 0.52 9.19
N GLN A 174 -16.28 1.82 9.42
CA GLN A 174 -16.90 2.58 10.51
C GLN A 174 -17.19 4.03 10.09
N VAL A 175 -17.86 4.77 10.98
CA VAL A 175 -18.06 6.22 10.83
C VAL A 175 -16.93 6.97 11.53
N TYR A 176 -16.28 7.88 10.81
CA TYR A 176 -15.24 8.78 11.32
C TYR A 176 -15.76 10.22 11.40
N THR A 177 -15.37 10.96 12.44
CA THR A 177 -15.81 12.34 12.71
C THR A 177 -14.63 13.19 13.22
N GLY A 178 -14.77 14.52 13.23
CA GLY A 178 -13.78 15.42 13.86
C GLY A 178 -12.79 16.06 12.88
N THR A 179 -11.56 16.33 13.30
CA THR A 179 -10.56 17.07 12.49
C THR A 179 -9.26 16.29 12.33
N VAL A 180 -8.74 16.24 11.10
CA VAL A 180 -7.41 15.71 10.74
C VAL A 180 -6.53 16.88 10.32
N ASN A 181 -5.39 17.07 11.00
CA ASN A 181 -4.55 18.27 10.86
C ASN A 181 -3.60 18.25 9.66
N GLY A 182 -3.34 17.07 9.09
CA GLY A 182 -2.60 16.87 7.85
C GLY A 182 -3.44 16.13 6.81
N ASN A 183 -2.79 15.25 6.04
CA ASN A 183 -3.48 14.44 5.03
C ASN A 183 -4.18 13.23 5.65
N MET A 184 -5.37 12.93 5.13
CA MET A 184 -6.18 11.78 5.51
C MET A 184 -6.17 10.75 4.38
N ILE A 185 -5.84 9.50 4.67
CA ILE A 185 -5.87 8.40 3.71
C ILE A 185 -7.00 7.45 4.10
N VAL A 186 -7.84 7.05 3.15
CA VAL A 186 -8.87 6.01 3.34
C VAL A 186 -8.58 4.83 2.41
N ASN A 187 -7.97 3.78 2.97
CA ASN A 187 -7.51 2.58 2.26
C ASN A 187 -8.31 1.30 2.60
N GLY A 188 -9.35 1.42 3.42
CA GLY A 188 -10.33 0.36 3.66
C GLY A 188 -11.56 0.46 2.77
N SER A 189 -12.51 -0.47 2.95
CA SER A 189 -13.82 -0.45 2.28
C SER A 189 -14.95 0.03 3.20
N GLU A 190 -16.02 0.53 2.58
CA GLU A 190 -17.23 1.04 3.24
C GLU A 190 -16.95 2.17 4.25
N ILE A 191 -16.06 3.09 3.86
CA ILE A 191 -15.61 4.20 4.71
C ILE A 191 -16.68 5.30 4.72
N ASN A 192 -17.13 5.69 5.92
CA ASN A 192 -18.12 6.74 6.12
C ASN A 192 -17.49 7.89 6.92
N LEU A 193 -17.50 9.10 6.37
CA LEU A 193 -17.08 10.33 7.05
C LEU A 193 -18.31 11.17 7.37
N LYS A 194 -18.44 11.63 8.61
CA LYS A 194 -19.53 12.53 9.03
C LYS A 194 -18.98 13.67 9.88
N ASP A 195 -19.30 14.91 9.55
CA ASP A 195 -18.86 16.10 10.30
C ASP A 195 -17.32 16.13 10.42
N VAL A 196 -16.62 15.90 9.29
CA VAL A 196 -15.15 15.79 9.21
C VAL A 196 -14.52 17.04 8.58
N VAL A 197 -13.44 17.54 9.18
CA VAL A 197 -12.56 18.56 8.57
C VAL A 197 -11.18 17.97 8.31
N VAL A 198 -10.79 17.88 7.04
CA VAL A 198 -9.43 17.53 6.62
C VAL A 198 -8.68 18.82 6.27
N LYS A 199 -7.55 19.05 6.93
CA LYS A 199 -6.72 20.25 6.74
C LYS A 199 -5.74 20.14 5.57
N GLY A 200 -5.18 18.95 5.34
CA GLY A 200 -4.44 18.62 4.14
C GLY A 200 -5.33 18.06 3.04
N ASP A 201 -4.78 17.11 2.29
CA ASP A 201 -5.47 16.34 1.25
C ASP A 201 -6.23 15.12 1.82
N LEU A 202 -7.27 14.67 1.13
CA LEU A 202 -8.00 13.43 1.37
C LEU A 202 -7.76 12.44 0.22
N TYR A 203 -7.02 11.37 0.48
CA TYR A 203 -6.72 10.29 -0.47
C TYR A 203 -7.72 9.14 -0.33
N ILE A 204 -8.43 8.83 -1.40
CA ILE A 204 -9.44 7.75 -1.46
C ILE A 204 -8.85 6.59 -2.29
N ALA A 205 -8.42 5.52 -1.61
CA ALA A 205 -7.50 4.51 -2.15
C ALA A 205 -8.06 3.07 -2.18
N GLY A 206 -8.76 2.61 -1.14
CA GLY A 206 -9.13 1.19 -0.98
C GLY A 206 -10.62 0.88 -1.00
N VAL A 207 -11.44 1.84 -1.40
CA VAL A 207 -12.88 1.82 -1.14
C VAL A 207 -13.68 1.05 -2.19
N ASN A 208 -14.45 0.04 -1.80
CA ASN A 208 -15.58 -0.42 -2.61
C ASN A 208 -16.66 0.68 -2.67
N SER A 209 -17.02 1.26 -1.51
CA SER A 209 -17.86 2.44 -1.39
C SER A 209 -17.29 3.45 -0.39
N PHE A 210 -17.54 4.73 -0.63
CA PHE A 210 -17.15 5.84 0.25
C PHE A 210 -18.30 6.83 0.38
N LYS A 211 -18.54 7.37 1.57
CA LYS A 211 -19.55 8.41 1.80
C LYS A 211 -19.00 9.51 2.72
N GLY A 212 -19.03 10.75 2.26
CA GLY A 212 -18.81 11.94 3.09
C GLY A 212 -20.09 12.74 3.28
N GLU A 213 -20.51 12.94 4.53
CA GLU A 213 -21.61 13.83 4.91
C GLU A 213 -21.05 15.01 5.73
N ASN A 214 -21.33 16.25 5.30
CA ASN A 214 -20.79 17.47 5.93
C ASN A 214 -19.25 17.43 6.09
N VAL A 215 -18.55 17.05 5.01
CA VAL A 215 -17.08 16.99 4.98
C VAL A 215 -16.53 18.30 4.43
N LYS A 216 -15.53 18.88 5.12
CA LYS A 216 -14.71 19.96 4.60
C LYS A 216 -13.31 19.44 4.30
N VAL A 217 -12.83 19.63 3.07
CA VAL A 217 -11.42 19.38 2.70
C VAL A 217 -10.83 20.71 2.26
N GLU A 218 -9.82 21.19 3.01
CA GLU A 218 -9.17 22.47 2.74
C GLU A 218 -8.15 22.35 1.58
N GLY A 219 -7.43 21.22 1.52
CA GLY A 219 -6.66 20.78 0.35
C GLY A 219 -7.52 20.09 -0.72
N ARG A 220 -6.98 19.02 -1.30
CA ARG A 220 -7.52 18.28 -2.45
C ARG A 220 -8.16 16.95 -2.01
N VAL A 221 -9.15 16.47 -2.75
CA VAL A 221 -9.59 15.06 -2.71
C VAL A 221 -8.98 14.34 -3.90
N ILE A 222 -8.21 13.29 -3.69
CA ILE A 222 -7.59 12.49 -4.76
C ILE A 222 -8.20 11.09 -4.72
N ILE A 223 -8.90 10.70 -5.79
CA ILE A 223 -9.57 9.39 -5.91
C ILE A 223 -8.68 8.49 -6.77
N LEU A 224 -7.91 7.63 -6.11
CA LEU A 224 -6.98 6.66 -6.69
C LEU A 224 -7.55 5.23 -6.69
N GLY A 225 -8.62 5.01 -5.91
CA GLY A 225 -9.23 3.71 -5.67
C GLY A 225 -10.66 3.55 -6.15
N GLY A 226 -11.15 2.31 -5.99
CA GLY A 226 -12.55 1.91 -6.18
C GLY A 226 -12.85 1.35 -7.56
N THR A 227 -13.20 0.06 -7.60
CA THR A 227 -13.56 -0.66 -8.82
C THR A 227 -15.07 -0.73 -9.06
N LYS A 228 -15.90 -0.83 -7.99
CA LYS A 228 -17.37 -0.78 -8.04
C LYS A 228 -17.95 -0.28 -6.71
N GLY A 229 -18.68 0.85 -6.68
CA GLY A 229 -19.59 1.16 -5.56
C GLY A 229 -19.75 2.59 -5.05
N THR A 230 -19.55 3.62 -5.88
CA THR A 230 -19.93 5.02 -5.60
C THR A 230 -19.13 5.74 -4.50
N VAL A 231 -18.36 6.76 -4.90
CA VAL A 231 -17.81 7.79 -4.01
C VAL A 231 -18.87 8.89 -3.87
N VAL A 232 -19.46 9.04 -2.68
CA VAL A 232 -20.52 10.04 -2.42
C VAL A 232 -19.97 11.18 -1.57
N PHE A 233 -20.27 12.43 -1.95
CA PHE A 233 -20.18 13.59 -1.06
C PHE A 233 -21.55 14.28 -0.95
N THR A 234 -21.96 14.58 0.28
CA THR A 234 -23.25 15.22 0.62
C THR A 234 -23.00 16.43 1.53
N ASN A 235 -23.61 17.57 1.22
CA ASN A 235 -23.53 18.83 1.98
C ASN A 235 -22.09 19.26 2.32
N SER A 236 -21.13 18.96 1.44
CA SER A 236 -19.70 19.06 1.69
C SER A 236 -19.07 20.30 1.04
N THR A 237 -17.84 20.66 1.42
CA THR A 237 -17.07 21.77 0.83
C THR A 237 -15.65 21.34 0.53
N ILE A 238 -15.26 21.36 -0.74
CA ILE A 238 -14.00 20.80 -1.23
C ILE A 238 -13.32 21.81 -2.15
N SER A 239 -12.02 22.10 -1.96
CA SER A 239 -11.29 22.98 -2.89
C SER A 239 -11.17 22.34 -4.28
N LYS A 240 -10.58 21.13 -4.37
CA LYS A 240 -10.40 20.41 -5.64
C LYS A 240 -10.67 18.91 -5.47
N ILE A 241 -11.32 18.28 -6.44
CA ILE A 241 -11.41 16.82 -6.59
C ILE A 241 -10.56 16.42 -7.81
N ILE A 242 -9.79 15.34 -7.70
CA ILE A 242 -9.07 14.69 -8.79
C ILE A 242 -9.58 13.25 -8.88
N ALA A 243 -10.29 12.91 -9.96
CA ALA A 243 -10.75 11.55 -10.25
C ALA A 243 -9.73 10.84 -11.17
N ASP A 244 -8.91 9.98 -10.57
CA ASP A 244 -7.70 9.42 -11.16
C ASP A 244 -7.67 7.89 -11.09
N ARG A 245 -8.86 7.28 -11.14
CA ARG A 245 -9.04 5.83 -11.26
C ARG A 245 -10.11 5.51 -12.28
N GLU A 246 -9.83 4.55 -13.16
CA GLU A 246 -10.80 4.09 -14.17
C GLU A 246 -12.03 3.47 -13.49
N GLY A 247 -13.22 3.85 -13.97
CA GLY A 247 -14.50 3.33 -13.49
C GLY A 247 -15.11 4.05 -12.28
N VAL A 248 -14.48 5.14 -11.79
CA VAL A 248 -15.00 5.90 -10.64
C VAL A 248 -16.41 6.43 -10.92
N ASN A 249 -17.34 6.08 -10.05
CA ASN A 249 -18.67 6.65 -9.98
C ASN A 249 -18.68 7.68 -8.84
N LEU A 250 -18.77 8.96 -9.18
CA LEU A 250 -18.78 10.09 -8.24
C LEU A 250 -20.19 10.67 -8.13
N GLU A 251 -20.72 10.77 -6.91
CA GLU A 251 -22.04 11.33 -6.63
C GLU A 251 -21.95 12.52 -5.68
N LEU A 252 -22.47 13.66 -6.11
CA LEU A 252 -22.28 14.97 -5.47
C LEU A 252 -23.64 15.60 -5.17
N LYS A 253 -23.95 15.73 -3.87
CA LYS A 253 -25.23 16.22 -3.34
C LYS A 253 -25.03 17.46 -2.46
N GLY A 254 -25.70 18.56 -2.76
CA GLY A 254 -25.66 19.80 -1.97
C GLY A 254 -24.25 20.36 -1.68
N THR A 255 -23.26 19.99 -2.50
CA THR A 255 -21.83 20.15 -2.21
C THR A 255 -21.24 21.32 -3.01
N ASN A 256 -20.22 21.99 -2.48
CA ASN A 256 -19.50 23.08 -3.14
C ASN A 256 -18.08 22.63 -3.51
N ILE A 257 -17.76 22.68 -4.80
CA ILE A 257 -16.47 22.28 -5.39
C ILE A 257 -15.95 23.41 -6.27
N LYS A 258 -14.72 23.87 -6.04
CA LYS A 258 -14.10 24.87 -6.94
C LYS A 258 -13.59 24.20 -8.22
N GLU A 259 -12.96 23.04 -8.11
CA GLU A 259 -12.44 22.31 -9.27
C GLU A 259 -12.69 20.80 -9.22
N LEU A 260 -13.13 20.21 -10.34
CA LEU A 260 -13.19 18.77 -10.56
C LEU A 260 -12.34 18.40 -11.78
N GLU A 261 -11.18 17.81 -11.55
CA GLU A 261 -10.30 17.28 -12.58
C GLU A 261 -10.53 15.77 -12.75
N VAL A 262 -10.63 15.30 -14.00
CA VAL A 262 -10.91 13.89 -14.31
C VAL A 262 -9.85 13.36 -15.27
N LEU A 263 -8.96 12.51 -14.75
CA LEU A 263 -7.75 12.03 -15.45
C LEU A 263 -7.86 10.59 -15.97
N SER A 264 -8.92 9.88 -15.58
CA SER A 264 -9.14 8.47 -15.90
C SER A 264 -10.38 8.25 -16.76
N LYS A 265 -10.38 7.13 -17.49
CA LYS A 265 -11.49 6.69 -18.36
C LYS A 265 -12.68 6.18 -17.56
N ASN A 266 -13.84 6.10 -18.23
CA ASN A 266 -15.05 5.49 -17.70
C ASN A 266 -15.55 6.11 -16.38
N VAL A 267 -15.16 7.36 -16.10
CA VAL A 267 -15.61 8.12 -14.92
C VAL A 267 -17.01 8.69 -15.17
N VAL A 268 -17.90 8.49 -14.19
CA VAL A 268 -19.29 8.94 -14.23
C VAL A 268 -19.55 9.85 -13.03
N VAL A 269 -20.02 11.07 -13.30
CA VAL A 269 -20.34 12.08 -12.30
C VAL A 269 -21.85 12.33 -12.30
N LYS A 270 -22.48 12.16 -11.13
CA LYS A 270 -23.87 12.54 -10.87
C LYS A 270 -23.85 13.71 -9.90
N SER A 271 -24.36 14.87 -10.29
CA SER A 271 -24.23 16.11 -9.51
C SER A 271 -25.48 16.99 -9.59
N ASP A 272 -26.09 17.26 -8.45
CA ASP A 272 -26.92 18.47 -8.24
C ASP A 272 -26.08 19.67 -7.75
N SER A 273 -24.80 19.42 -7.48
CA SER A 273 -23.88 20.25 -6.71
C SER A 273 -23.16 21.29 -7.55
N LYS A 274 -22.71 22.37 -6.89
CA LYS A 274 -21.99 23.47 -7.54
C LYS A 274 -20.55 23.06 -7.80
N ILE A 275 -20.19 22.97 -9.08
CA ILE A 275 -18.82 22.79 -9.57
C ILE A 275 -18.44 24.07 -10.31
N GLU A 276 -17.43 24.80 -9.84
CA GLU A 276 -17.04 26.10 -10.42
C GLU A 276 -16.11 25.96 -11.64
N ASN A 277 -15.25 24.95 -11.67
CA ASN A 277 -14.46 24.52 -12.80
C ASN A 277 -14.48 22.98 -12.92
N LEU A 278 -14.53 22.45 -14.14
CA LEU A 278 -14.33 21.03 -14.44
C LEU A 278 -13.31 20.90 -15.55
N ILE A 279 -12.31 20.03 -15.38
CA ILE A 279 -11.24 19.76 -16.34
C ILE A 279 -11.33 18.30 -16.78
N ALA A 280 -11.68 18.06 -18.05
CA ALA A 280 -11.74 16.73 -18.64
C ALA A 280 -10.38 16.31 -19.22
N GLY A 281 -9.53 15.67 -18.42
CA GLY A 281 -8.28 15.05 -18.86
C GLY A 281 -8.50 13.75 -19.66
N GLU A 282 -9.64 13.10 -19.46
CA GLU A 282 -10.22 12.02 -20.29
C GLU A 282 -11.72 12.30 -20.54
N ASP A 283 -12.36 11.52 -21.40
CA ASP A 283 -13.81 11.61 -21.62
C ASP A 283 -14.60 11.25 -20.34
N VAL A 284 -15.49 12.14 -19.90
CA VAL A 284 -16.26 12.00 -18.65
C VAL A 284 -17.76 12.17 -18.88
N THR A 285 -18.57 11.33 -18.25
CA THR A 285 -20.04 11.44 -18.30
C THR A 285 -20.55 12.21 -17.09
N VAL A 286 -21.06 13.43 -17.29
CA VAL A 286 -21.66 14.26 -16.23
C VAL A 286 -23.16 14.35 -16.44
N ASN A 287 -23.95 13.88 -15.47
CA ASN A 287 -25.43 13.83 -15.54
C ASN A 287 -25.98 13.21 -16.85
N GLY A 288 -25.28 12.18 -17.37
CA GLY A 288 -25.62 11.51 -18.64
C GLY A 288 -25.13 12.21 -19.91
N SER A 289 -24.52 13.40 -19.80
CA SER A 289 -23.90 14.12 -20.93
C SER A 289 -22.40 13.87 -20.97
N VAL A 290 -21.84 13.52 -22.13
CA VAL A 290 -20.39 13.31 -22.28
C VAL A 290 -19.68 14.64 -22.53
N ILE A 291 -18.73 14.99 -21.66
CA ILE A 291 -17.73 16.04 -21.87
C ILE A 291 -16.50 15.37 -22.49
N LYS A 292 -15.92 15.97 -23.53
CA LYS A 292 -14.77 15.40 -24.23
C LYS A 292 -13.44 15.81 -23.61
N LYS A 293 -12.44 14.93 -23.71
CA LYS A 293 -11.05 15.19 -23.36
C LYS A 293 -10.57 16.55 -23.91
N GLY A 294 -9.92 17.34 -23.04
CA GLY A 294 -9.44 18.69 -23.34
C GLY A 294 -10.46 19.82 -23.14
N GLN A 295 -11.70 19.53 -22.72
CA GLN A 295 -12.73 20.55 -22.47
C GLN A 295 -12.79 20.99 -21.00
N THR A 296 -13.17 22.24 -20.80
CA THR A 296 -13.49 22.83 -19.49
C THR A 296 -14.95 23.24 -19.38
N LEU A 297 -15.51 23.21 -18.17
CA LEU A 297 -16.80 23.83 -17.83
C LEU A 297 -16.65 24.75 -16.60
N PRO A 298 -17.31 25.93 -16.56
CA PRO A 298 -18.10 26.55 -17.62
C PRO A 298 -17.21 26.94 -18.82
N LYS A 299 -17.76 26.82 -20.03
CA LYS A 299 -16.96 26.86 -21.27
C LYS A 299 -16.19 28.17 -21.45
N THR A 300 -14.88 28.12 -21.29
CA THR A 300 -13.94 29.13 -21.78
C THR A 300 -13.55 28.78 -23.22
N THR A 301 -14.22 29.40 -24.20
CA THR A 301 -14.18 29.00 -25.62
C THR A 301 -12.79 29.12 -26.28
N PRO A 302 -12.19 28.01 -26.76
CA PRO A 302 -11.12 28.04 -27.76
C PRO A 302 -11.72 28.00 -29.18
N ALA A 303 -10.99 28.50 -30.18
CA ALA A 303 -11.45 28.49 -31.56
C ALA A 303 -11.48 27.05 -32.16
N PRO A 304 -12.41 26.74 -33.09
CA PRO A 304 -12.51 25.41 -33.68
C PRO A 304 -11.36 25.13 -34.66
N VAL A 305 -10.71 23.98 -34.51
CA VAL A 305 -9.77 23.40 -35.47
C VAL A 305 -10.42 22.17 -36.10
N ASN A 306 -10.23 21.95 -37.41
CA ASN A 306 -11.03 21.04 -38.22
C ASN A 306 -10.15 20.07 -39.05
N GLN A 307 -10.28 18.76 -38.79
CA GLN A 307 -9.81 17.61 -39.59
C GLN A 307 -10.28 16.30 -38.91
N GLY A 308 -10.54 15.18 -39.60
CA GLY A 308 -10.58 15.00 -41.06
C GLY A 308 -10.64 13.55 -41.59
N GLY A 309 -11.70 12.78 -41.30
CA GLY A 309 -12.04 11.53 -42.03
C GLY A 309 -11.27 10.23 -41.67
N GLY A 310 -11.72 9.09 -42.22
CA GLY A 310 -11.07 7.76 -42.10
C GLY A 310 -12.02 6.58 -41.81
N ASN A 311 -12.42 5.81 -42.83
CA ASN A 311 -13.52 4.83 -42.76
C ASN A 311 -13.09 3.35 -42.63
N SER A 312 -13.91 2.55 -41.93
CA SER A 312 -14.20 1.09 -42.08
C SER A 312 -13.09 0.03 -42.31
N GLY A 313 -13.23 -1.10 -41.62
CA GLY A 313 -12.68 -2.41 -42.04
C GLY A 313 -13.03 -3.54 -41.05
N GLY A 314 -13.43 -4.72 -41.52
CA GLY A 314 -13.79 -5.87 -40.67
C GLY A 314 -13.27 -7.21 -41.23
N GLY A 315 -13.28 -8.26 -40.40
CA GLY A 315 -12.78 -9.61 -40.73
C GLY A 315 -13.21 -10.65 -39.67
N ASN A 316 -13.09 -11.95 -39.97
CA ASN A 316 -13.79 -13.02 -39.24
C ASN A 316 -12.98 -14.32 -39.06
N SER A 317 -13.30 -15.06 -38.00
CA SER A 317 -13.22 -16.53 -37.79
C SER A 317 -11.89 -17.30 -37.94
N GLY A 318 -11.64 -18.19 -36.97
CA GLY A 318 -10.79 -19.38 -37.07
C GLY A 318 -10.79 -20.16 -35.74
N GLY A 319 -10.82 -21.50 -35.76
CA GLY A 319 -10.83 -22.31 -34.52
C GLY A 319 -10.69 -23.83 -34.77
N GLY A 320 -10.53 -24.61 -33.69
CA GLY A 320 -10.44 -26.09 -33.73
C GLY A 320 -10.13 -26.73 -32.37
N ASN A 321 -10.59 -27.98 -32.16
CA ASN A 321 -10.30 -28.85 -31.00
C ASN A 321 -9.24 -29.93 -31.39
N ASN A 322 -8.57 -30.70 -30.51
CA ASN A 322 -9.01 -31.91 -29.76
C ASN A 322 -7.74 -32.55 -29.07
N SER A 323 -7.75 -33.56 -28.16
CA SER A 323 -8.72 -34.05 -27.15
C SER A 323 -8.19 -35.30 -26.38
N GLY A 324 -8.18 -35.29 -25.03
CA GLY A 324 -8.37 -36.48 -24.16
C GLY A 324 -7.17 -37.32 -23.68
N GLY A 325 -7.33 -37.99 -22.53
CA GLY A 325 -6.64 -39.25 -22.16
C GLY A 325 -5.98 -39.33 -20.77
N GLU A 326 -6.50 -40.21 -19.90
CA GLU A 326 -6.01 -40.69 -18.58
C GLU A 326 -4.57 -41.32 -18.62
N ASP A 327 -3.84 -41.64 -17.53
CA ASP A 327 -4.21 -41.94 -16.11
C ASP A 327 -3.01 -41.76 -15.12
N GLU A 328 -3.22 -41.88 -13.79
CA GLU A 328 -2.21 -41.67 -12.72
C GLU A 328 -1.27 -42.87 -12.38
N PRO A 329 -0.06 -42.59 -11.82
CA PRO A 329 0.63 -43.47 -10.87
C PRO A 329 0.78 -42.83 -9.46
N SER A 330 0.68 -43.64 -8.39
CA SER A 330 0.60 -43.17 -7.00
C SER A 330 1.91 -42.63 -6.39
N VAL A 331 1.77 -41.58 -5.58
CA VAL A 331 2.86 -40.87 -4.87
C VAL A 331 3.04 -41.43 -3.42
N PRO A 332 4.29 -41.59 -2.91
CA PRO A 332 4.54 -41.98 -1.51
C PRO A 332 4.28 -40.84 -0.51
N GLU A 333 4.15 -41.17 0.78
CA GLU A 333 3.70 -40.25 1.85
C GLU A 333 4.46 -38.90 1.90
N GLU A 334 3.74 -37.80 1.64
CA GLU A 334 4.27 -36.44 1.75
C GLU A 334 4.45 -35.98 3.20
N LYS A 335 5.61 -35.36 3.48
CA LYS A 335 5.82 -34.55 4.69
C LYS A 335 5.41 -33.11 4.40
N LYS A 336 4.25 -32.69 4.92
CA LYS A 336 3.62 -31.41 4.54
C LYS A 336 4.32 -30.18 5.12
N ILE A 337 4.97 -29.45 4.24
CA ILE A 337 5.36 -28.04 4.42
C ILE A 337 4.40 -27.23 3.55
N GLU A 338 3.55 -26.41 4.16
CA GLU A 338 2.57 -25.56 3.47
C GLU A 338 3.03 -24.10 3.57
N ALA A 339 3.26 -23.45 2.43
CA ALA A 339 3.59 -22.03 2.40
C ALA A 339 2.32 -21.21 2.17
N VAL A 340 1.90 -20.42 3.17
CA VAL A 340 0.74 -19.55 3.05
C VAL A 340 1.21 -18.22 2.48
N PHE A 341 0.91 -18.01 1.19
CA PHE A 341 1.10 -16.74 0.50
C PHE A 341 -0.01 -15.78 0.95
N HIS A 342 0.36 -14.66 1.59
CA HIS A 342 -0.64 -13.73 2.15
C HIS A 342 -1.03 -12.64 1.17
N GLU A 343 -0.05 -12.04 0.50
CA GLU A 343 -0.28 -11.15 -0.64
C GLU A 343 0.98 -10.97 -1.49
N SER A 344 0.77 -10.75 -2.79
CA SER A 344 1.55 -9.77 -3.52
C SER A 344 0.75 -9.20 -4.67
N LYS A 345 1.13 -7.99 -5.07
CA LYS A 345 0.72 -7.36 -6.32
C LYS A 345 1.85 -7.35 -7.35
N VAL A 346 3.07 -7.70 -6.94
CA VAL A 346 4.27 -7.80 -7.80
C VAL A 346 4.50 -9.28 -8.16
N PRO A 347 4.25 -9.74 -9.40
CA PRO A 347 4.69 -11.04 -9.89
C PRO A 347 6.08 -11.48 -9.39
N ASN A 348 6.11 -12.73 -8.89
CA ASN A 348 7.31 -13.44 -8.44
C ASN A 348 8.03 -12.84 -7.21
N PHE A 349 7.48 -11.83 -6.52
CA PHE A 349 8.02 -11.28 -5.26
C PHE A 349 6.90 -10.93 -4.29
N GLY A 350 6.83 -11.55 -3.11
CA GLY A 350 5.67 -11.43 -2.22
C GLY A 350 5.94 -11.66 -0.75
N ARG A 351 4.86 -11.60 0.05
CA ARG A 351 4.89 -11.87 1.48
C ARG A 351 4.36 -13.26 1.78
N VAL A 352 5.19 -14.04 2.46
CA VAL A 352 5.01 -15.48 2.64
C VAL A 352 5.16 -15.81 4.12
N SER A 353 4.16 -16.44 4.71
CA SER A 353 4.38 -17.23 5.92
C SER A 353 4.65 -18.67 5.52
N VAL A 354 5.52 -19.33 6.27
CA VAL A 354 5.72 -20.78 6.15
C VAL A 354 5.00 -21.45 7.30
N LYS A 355 4.44 -22.64 7.05
CA LYS A 355 3.74 -23.46 8.03
C LYS A 355 4.20 -24.89 7.87
N VAL A 356 4.72 -25.48 8.94
CA VAL A 356 5.23 -26.87 8.92
C VAL A 356 4.29 -27.73 9.75
N TYR A 357 3.92 -28.90 9.21
CA TYR A 357 3.10 -29.92 9.88
C TYR A 357 3.77 -31.29 9.80
N GLY A 358 3.28 -32.25 10.59
CA GLY A 358 3.53 -33.69 10.35
C GLY A 358 4.99 -34.13 10.43
N VAL A 359 5.84 -33.44 11.19
CA VAL A 359 7.23 -33.86 11.44
C VAL A 359 7.32 -34.50 12.81
N ASP A 360 7.66 -35.79 12.86
CA ASP A 360 7.81 -36.55 14.10
C ASP A 360 8.86 -35.94 15.04
N GLY A 361 8.55 -35.94 16.33
CA GLY A 361 9.37 -35.32 17.40
C GLY A 361 9.36 -33.79 17.40
N ALA A 362 9.17 -33.14 16.26
CA ALA A 362 9.27 -31.70 16.15
C ALA A 362 8.13 -30.96 16.87
N LYS A 363 8.51 -29.86 17.52
CA LYS A 363 7.61 -28.92 18.18
C LYS A 363 7.78 -27.49 17.67
N LYS A 364 8.96 -27.12 17.16
CA LYS A 364 9.24 -25.79 16.60
C LYS A 364 9.97 -25.85 15.27
N PHE A 365 9.94 -24.76 14.50
CA PHE A 365 10.65 -24.59 13.25
C PHE A 365 11.13 -23.15 13.01
N SER A 366 12.19 -23.00 12.22
CA SER A 366 12.79 -21.72 11.81
C SER A 366 13.02 -21.72 10.31
N VAL A 367 12.72 -20.62 9.63
CA VAL A 367 12.95 -20.44 8.19
C VAL A 367 14.15 -19.53 8.00
N TYR A 368 15.21 -20.04 7.38
CA TYR A 368 16.38 -19.27 6.98
C TYR A 368 16.25 -18.90 5.50
N PHE A 369 16.47 -17.63 5.16
CA PHE A 369 16.24 -17.10 3.81
C PHE A 369 17.35 -16.12 3.44
N LYS A 370 17.68 -16.02 2.15
CA LYS A 370 18.64 -15.04 1.66
C LYS A 370 17.92 -13.78 1.22
N TYR A 371 18.38 -12.61 1.67
CA TYR A 371 17.83 -11.31 1.29
C TYR A 371 18.94 -10.37 0.82
N PHE A 372 18.56 -9.38 -0.01
CA PHE A 372 19.48 -8.35 -0.47
C PHE A 372 19.73 -7.29 0.62
N ASN A 373 21.00 -7.09 0.98
CA ASN A 373 21.35 -6.18 2.07
C ASN A 373 21.58 -4.72 1.62
N GLY A 374 21.94 -4.52 0.36
CA GLY A 374 22.32 -3.23 -0.22
C GLY A 374 23.52 -3.32 -1.18
N GLU A 375 24.25 -4.44 -1.18
CA GLU A 375 25.41 -4.66 -2.05
C GLU A 375 25.07 -5.64 -3.19
N GLU A 376 25.26 -5.22 -4.44
CA GLU A 376 24.91 -5.92 -5.70
C GLU A 376 25.28 -7.43 -5.74
N ASN A 377 26.33 -7.83 -5.02
CA ASN A 377 26.86 -9.20 -5.00
C ASN A 377 26.82 -9.88 -3.62
N ASN A 378 26.17 -9.29 -2.61
CA ASN A 378 26.09 -9.84 -1.25
C ASN A 378 24.63 -10.08 -0.83
N ARG A 379 24.32 -11.33 -0.46
CA ARG A 379 23.01 -11.70 0.11
C ARG A 379 23.19 -12.23 1.52
N GLU A 380 22.68 -11.48 2.49
CA GLU A 380 22.68 -11.86 3.89
C GLU A 380 21.71 -13.02 4.17
N GLU A 381 22.05 -13.86 5.15
CA GLU A 381 21.17 -14.93 5.64
C GLU A 381 20.33 -14.40 6.81
N GLY A 382 19.05 -14.14 6.54
CA GLY A 382 18.04 -13.86 7.57
C GLY A 382 17.42 -15.15 8.11
N PHE A 383 16.79 -15.07 9.28
CA PHE A 383 15.98 -16.17 9.79
C PHE A 383 14.75 -15.71 10.56
N VAL A 384 13.68 -16.49 10.46
CA VAL A 384 12.56 -16.48 11.41
C VAL A 384 12.98 -17.25 12.66
N ARG A 385 12.79 -16.66 13.84
CA ARG A 385 13.02 -17.30 15.15
C ARG A 385 12.10 -18.54 15.31
N PRO A 386 12.41 -19.50 16.20
CA PRO A 386 11.61 -20.72 16.34
C PRO A 386 10.11 -20.46 16.61
N VAL A 387 9.25 -20.89 15.69
CA VAL A 387 7.77 -20.85 15.75
C VAL A 387 7.24 -22.27 15.96
N ASP A 388 6.15 -22.45 16.69
CA ASP A 388 5.60 -23.79 16.95
C ASP A 388 5.04 -24.46 15.69
N ILE A 389 5.21 -25.78 15.57
CA ILE A 389 4.68 -26.62 14.47
C ILE A 389 3.15 -26.49 14.42
N GLY A 390 2.62 -26.23 13.22
CA GLY A 390 1.20 -25.91 12.98
C GLY A 390 0.83 -24.42 13.09
N ASN A 391 1.72 -23.56 13.63
CA ASN A 391 1.58 -22.11 13.55
C ASN A 391 2.30 -21.55 12.31
N GLU A 392 1.90 -20.36 11.87
CA GLU A 392 2.52 -19.65 10.75
C GLU A 392 3.66 -18.77 11.23
N THR A 393 4.71 -18.64 10.41
CA THR A 393 5.75 -17.63 10.66
C THR A 393 5.21 -16.21 10.52
N THR A 394 5.88 -15.25 11.15
CA THR A 394 5.85 -13.87 10.64
C THR A 394 6.23 -13.87 9.17
N GLU A 395 5.51 -13.11 8.35
CA GLU A 395 5.70 -13.11 6.90
C GLU A 395 7.08 -12.56 6.50
N ILE A 396 7.79 -13.30 5.65
CA ILE A 396 9.05 -12.87 5.03
C ILE A 396 8.79 -12.28 3.65
N TYR A 397 9.63 -11.33 3.23
CA TYR A 397 9.75 -10.97 1.82
C TYR A 397 10.52 -12.09 1.10
N TYR A 398 9.89 -12.68 0.09
CA TYR A 398 10.43 -13.83 -0.64
C TYR A 398 10.19 -13.66 -2.14
N ARG A 399 11.18 -14.08 -2.93
CA ARG A 399 11.14 -14.09 -4.38
C ARG A 399 10.97 -15.54 -4.87
N GLU A 400 10.09 -15.78 -5.85
CA GLU A 400 9.72 -17.12 -6.34
C GLU A 400 10.89 -17.92 -6.92
N VAL A 401 12.00 -17.25 -7.28
CA VAL A 401 13.25 -17.86 -7.78
C VAL A 401 14.28 -18.14 -6.69
N ASP A 402 14.07 -17.67 -5.47
CA ASP A 402 14.96 -17.91 -4.34
C ASP A 402 14.57 -19.20 -3.61
N SER A 403 15.38 -19.65 -2.65
CA SER A 403 15.05 -20.81 -1.81
C SER A 403 15.35 -20.54 -0.35
N VAL A 404 14.64 -21.25 0.53
CA VAL A 404 14.77 -21.15 1.98
C VAL A 404 15.28 -22.47 2.58
N ASN A 405 15.98 -22.40 3.69
CA ASN A 405 16.37 -23.57 4.47
C ASN A 405 15.50 -23.63 5.74
N ILE A 406 14.71 -24.68 5.91
CA ILE A 406 13.80 -24.83 7.06
C ILE A 406 14.44 -25.78 8.06
N LYS A 407 14.62 -25.34 9.31
CA LYS A 407 15.11 -26.16 10.43
C LYS A 407 13.97 -26.47 11.37
N VAL A 408 13.92 -27.69 11.91
CA VAL A 408 12.88 -28.16 12.83
C VAL A 408 13.51 -28.73 14.09
N TYR A 409 12.88 -28.46 15.23
CA TYR A 409 13.46 -28.61 16.57
C TYR A 409 12.49 -29.27 17.54
N GLU A 410 13.01 -29.78 18.65
CA GLU A 410 12.23 -30.18 19.83
C GLU A 410 11.56 -28.97 20.54
N GLU A 411 10.93 -29.23 21.69
CA GLU A 411 10.13 -28.23 22.45
C GLU A 411 10.95 -27.04 22.97
N ASP A 412 12.27 -27.21 23.13
CA ASP A 412 13.20 -26.15 23.51
C ASP A 412 13.36 -25.06 22.43
N GLY A 413 13.16 -25.41 21.15
CA GLY A 413 13.47 -24.54 20.01
C GLY A 413 14.97 -24.44 19.68
N THR A 414 15.80 -25.32 20.25
CA THR A 414 17.26 -25.33 20.08
C THR A 414 17.84 -26.69 19.68
N THR A 415 17.24 -27.79 20.12
CA THR A 415 17.66 -29.15 19.77
C THR A 415 17.15 -29.49 18.37
N LEU A 416 18.06 -29.43 17.39
CA LEU A 416 17.77 -29.61 15.97
C LEU A 416 17.52 -31.07 15.61
N LEU A 417 16.36 -31.35 15.01
CA LEU A 417 15.97 -32.69 14.55
C LEU A 417 16.27 -32.89 13.05
N TYR A 418 15.81 -31.97 12.21
CA TYR A 418 16.01 -32.03 10.75
C TYR A 418 16.28 -30.65 10.14
N THR A 419 16.85 -30.65 8.94
CA THR A 419 16.99 -29.45 8.09
C THR A 419 16.59 -29.79 6.67
N PHE A 420 15.59 -29.09 6.15
CA PHE A 420 15.19 -29.10 4.75
C PHE A 420 15.97 -27.97 4.05
N ASN A 421 16.86 -28.32 3.12
CA ASN A 421 17.70 -27.34 2.41
C ASN A 421 17.14 -27.04 1.02
N ASN A 422 17.34 -25.80 0.55
CA ASN A 422 16.93 -25.32 -0.77
C ASN A 422 15.44 -25.57 -1.08
N VAL A 423 14.56 -25.32 -0.09
CA VAL A 423 13.12 -25.41 -0.26
C VAL A 423 12.67 -24.22 -1.12
N THR A 424 12.28 -24.48 -2.36
CA THR A 424 11.50 -23.54 -3.17
C THR A 424 10.08 -23.49 -2.60
N LEU A 425 9.64 -22.32 -2.17
CA LEU A 425 8.26 -22.07 -1.80
C LEU A 425 7.48 -21.78 -3.10
N THR A 426 6.70 -22.76 -3.54
CA THR A 426 5.76 -22.65 -4.66
C THR A 426 4.41 -22.18 -4.16
N PHE A 427 3.75 -21.29 -4.91
CA PHE A 427 2.41 -20.81 -4.60
C PHE A 427 1.46 -21.17 -5.72
N ASP A 428 0.29 -21.72 -5.38
CA ASP A 428 -0.82 -21.75 -6.32
C ASP A 428 -1.15 -20.30 -6.70
N LYS A 429 -1.04 -19.98 -8.00
CA LYS A 429 -1.41 -18.67 -8.55
C LYS A 429 -2.93 -18.62 -8.63
N PHE A 430 -3.55 -18.38 -7.46
CA PHE A 430 -4.99 -18.43 -7.27
C PHE A 430 -5.72 -17.51 -8.25
N SER A 431 -6.86 -18.01 -8.71
CA SER A 431 -7.71 -17.41 -9.73
C SER A 431 -8.58 -16.28 -9.20
N GLU A 432 -8.75 -15.25 -10.05
CA GLU A 432 -9.60 -14.04 -9.93
C GLU A 432 -9.14 -12.92 -8.97
#